data_AF-A0A3D2AW30-F1
#
_entry.id   AF-A0A3D2AW30-F1
#
_cell.length_a   1.000
_cell.length_b   1.000
_cell.length_c   1.000
_cell.angle_alpha   90.00
_cell.angle_beta   90.00
_cell.angle_gamma   90.00
#
_symmetry.space_group_name_H-M   'P 1'
#
loop_
_entity.id
_entity.type
_entity.pdbx_description
1 polymer ?
#
loop_
_entity_poly.entity_id
_entity_poly.type
_entity_poly.pdbx_seq_one_letter_code
_entity_poly.pdbx_strand_id
1 'polypeptide(L)'
;MSEKIVLAYSGGLDTSVAIRWLQEHYGADIATLTMDLGGKVDLETARQRALDIGAIRADILDAREEFIDEYVWPALQAGALYEGVYPLAT
;
A
#
# COMPACT_ATOMS: atom_id res chain seq x y z
N MET A 1 -24.85 -4.30 -9.74
CA MET A 1 -23.39 -4.44 -9.92
C MET A 1 -22.78 -4.40 -8.53
N SER A 2 -21.79 -5.24 -8.24
CA SER A 2 -21.02 -5.16 -6.99
C SER A 2 -20.26 -3.84 -6.97
N GLU A 3 -20.27 -3.17 -5.82
CA GLU A 3 -19.39 -2.03 -5.56
C GLU A 3 -17.92 -2.50 -5.63
N LYS A 4 -17.02 -1.64 -6.09
CA LYS A 4 -15.59 -1.96 -6.20
C LYS A 4 -14.79 -1.12 -5.22
N ILE A 5 -13.95 -1.76 -4.42
CA ILE A 5 -13.05 -1.09 -3.47
C ILE A 5 -11.62 -1.37 -3.88
N VAL A 6 -10.83 -0.30 -3.99
CA VAL A 6 -9.36 -0.40 -4.10
C VAL A 6 -8.77 -0.24 -2.70
N LEU A 7 -8.15 -1.30 -2.21
CA LEU A 7 -7.53 -1.34 -0.88
C LEU A 7 -6.02 -1.09 -1.00
N ALA A 8 -5.53 -0.03 -0.34
CA ALA A 8 -4.09 0.13 -0.09
C ALA A 8 -3.62 -1.02 0.80
N TYR A 9 -2.78 -1.88 0.26
CA TYR A 9 -2.48 -3.18 0.83
C TYR A 9 -1.00 -3.31 1.17
N SER A 10 -0.70 -3.42 2.47
CA SER A 10 0.67 -3.55 2.99
C SER A 10 1.19 -4.99 3.04
N GLY A 11 0.33 -5.98 2.83
CA GLY A 11 0.68 -7.39 3.09
C GLY A 11 0.58 -7.81 4.56
N GLY A 12 0.32 -6.89 5.48
CA GLY A 12 0.16 -7.18 6.91
C GLY A 12 -1.10 -7.96 7.24
N LEU A 13 -1.22 -8.43 8.50
CA LEU A 13 -2.37 -9.18 8.99
C LEU A 13 -3.67 -8.38 8.81
N ASP A 14 -3.69 -7.14 9.30
CA ASP A 14 -4.90 -6.33 9.36
C ASP A 14 -5.45 -6.03 7.96
N THR A 15 -4.59 -5.61 7.03
CA THR A 15 -4.98 -5.34 5.64
C THR A 15 -5.33 -6.63 4.88
N SER A 16 -4.83 -7.79 5.30
CA SER A 16 -5.21 -9.09 4.75
C SER A 16 -6.60 -9.51 5.21
N VAL A 17 -6.90 -9.35 6.50
CA VAL A 17 -8.25 -9.62 7.06
C VAL A 17 -9.27 -8.64 6.47
N ALA A 18 -8.88 -7.39 6.24
CA ALA A 18 -9.74 -6.38 5.63
C ALA A 18 -10.31 -6.80 4.26
N ILE A 19 -9.57 -7.58 3.46
CA ILE A 19 -10.08 -8.06 2.16
C ILE A 19 -11.38 -8.86 2.34
N ARG A 20 -11.37 -9.89 3.21
CA ARG A 20 -12.58 -10.68 3.48
C ARG A 20 -13.65 -9.88 4.18
N TRP A 21 -13.25 -9.06 5.16
CA TRP A 21 -14.21 -8.27 5.92
C TRP A 21 -14.99 -7.30 5.03
N LEU A 22 -14.32 -6.62 4.09
CA LEU A 22 -14.96 -5.71 3.14
C LEU A 22 -15.90 -6.46 2.17
N GLN A 23 -15.51 -7.66 1.73
CA GLN A 23 -16.37 -8.51 0.90
C GLN A 23 -17.65 -8.91 1.63
N GLU A 24 -17.53 -9.40 2.86
CA GLU A 24 -18.67 -9.88 3.65
C GLU A 24 -19.59 -8.74 4.10
N HIS A 25 -19.01 -7.62 4.52
CA HIS A 25 -19.79 -6.51 5.08
C HIS A 25 -20.45 -5.64 4.00
N TYR A 26 -19.79 -5.46 2.85
CA TYR A 26 -20.29 -4.58 1.79
C TYR A 26 -20.71 -5.30 0.51
N GLY A 27 -20.49 -6.61 0.39
CA GLY A 27 -20.73 -7.34 -0.87
C GLY A 27 -19.90 -6.81 -2.03
N ALA A 28 -18.72 -6.24 -1.73
CA ALA A 28 -17.88 -5.53 -2.68
C ALA A 28 -16.79 -6.41 -3.28
N ASP A 29 -16.43 -6.13 -4.54
CA ASP A 29 -15.25 -6.71 -5.16
C ASP A 29 -14.01 -5.91 -4.77
N ILE A 30 -12.99 -6.60 -4.26
CA ILE A 30 -11.79 -5.96 -3.73
C ILE A 30 -10.64 -6.10 -4.73
N ALA A 31 -10.07 -4.98 -5.14
CA ALA A 31 -8.76 -4.92 -5.79
C ALA A 31 -7.75 -4.37 -4.78
N THR A 32 -6.55 -4.95 -4.72
CA THR A 32 -5.47 -4.44 -3.85
C THR A 32 -4.40 -3.73 -4.66
N LEU A 33 -3.83 -2.67 -4.06
CA LEU A 33 -2.68 -1.94 -4.59
C LEU A 33 -1.61 -1.87 -3.51
N THR A 34 -0.43 -2.39 -3.83
CA THR A 34 0.78 -2.29 -3.01
C THR A 34 1.79 -1.39 -3.73
N MET A 35 2.34 -0.39 -3.04
CA MET A 35 3.39 0.47 -3.58
C MET A 35 4.76 0.01 -3.06
N ASP A 36 5.70 -0.26 -3.96
CA ASP A 36 7.10 -0.46 -3.61
C ASP A 36 7.78 0.90 -3.44
N LEU A 37 8.16 1.20 -2.21
CA LEU A 37 8.92 2.40 -1.83
C LEU A 37 10.37 2.05 -1.41
N GLY A 38 10.85 0.84 -1.72
CA GLY A 38 12.18 0.36 -1.34
C GLY A 38 12.22 -0.35 0.01
N GLY A 39 11.07 -0.85 0.47
CA GLY A 39 10.93 -1.57 1.74
C GLY A 39 11.48 -3.01 1.70
N LYS A 40 11.46 -3.69 2.85
CA LYS A 40 11.89 -5.10 2.99
C LYS A 40 10.76 -6.12 2.83
N VAL A 41 9.56 -5.67 2.48
CA VAL A 41 8.39 -6.55 2.36
C VAL A 41 8.57 -7.42 1.12
N ASP A 42 8.31 -8.73 1.25
CA ASP A 42 8.18 -9.61 0.10
C ASP A 42 6.86 -9.31 -0.61
N LEU A 43 6.95 -8.46 -1.63
CA LEU A 43 5.81 -7.93 -2.37
C LEU A 43 5.05 -9.03 -3.11
N GLU A 44 5.76 -10.01 -3.64
CA GLU A 44 5.15 -11.07 -4.43
C GLU A 44 4.39 -12.06 -3.53
N THR A 45 4.94 -12.39 -2.36
CA THR A 45 4.22 -13.13 -1.33
C THR A 45 2.99 -12.36 -0.85
N ALA A 46 3.07 -11.03 -0.69
CA ALA A 46 1.91 -10.22 -0.33
C ALA A 46 0.83 -10.24 -1.42
N ARG A 47 1.23 -10.05 -2.69
CA ARG A 47 0.33 -10.11 -3.86
C ARG A 47 -0.40 -11.45 -3.92
N GLN A 48 0.33 -12.56 -3.79
CA GLN A 48 -0.27 -13.89 -3.81
C GLN A 48 -1.23 -14.09 -2.63
N ARG A 49 -0.86 -13.65 -1.43
CA ARG A 49 -1.74 -13.70 -0.25
C ARG A 49 -3.05 -12.95 -0.48
N ALA A 50 -3.03 -11.76 -1.07
CA ALA A 50 -4.25 -11.00 -1.36
C ALA A 50 -5.20 -11.77 -2.30
N LEU A 51 -4.65 -12.40 -3.34
CA LEU A 51 -5.41 -13.23 -4.28
C LEU A 51 -5.98 -14.48 -3.63
N ASP A 52 -5.18 -15.17 -2.80
CA ASP A 52 -5.61 -16.38 -2.07
C ASP A 52 -6.75 -16.06 -1.10
N ILE A 53 -6.72 -14.87 -0.49
CA ILE A 53 -7.78 -14.35 0.38
C ILE A 53 -9.01 -13.96 -0.43
N GLY A 54 -8.93 -13.76 -1.74
CA GLY A 54 -10.08 -13.56 -2.62
C GLY A 54 -10.19 -12.16 -3.22
N ALA A 55 -9.15 -11.34 -3.18
CA ALA A 55 -9.11 -10.13 -4.00
C ALA A 55 -9.26 -10.51 -5.49
N ILE A 56 -10.06 -9.76 -6.25
CA ILE A 56 -10.28 -10.00 -7.68
C ILE A 56 -9.08 -9.56 -8.54
N ARG A 57 -8.19 -8.75 -7.95
CA ARG A 57 -6.97 -8.22 -8.56
C ARG A 57 -6.01 -7.78 -7.46
N ALA A 58 -4.72 -7.98 -7.66
CA ALA A 58 -3.67 -7.54 -6.75
C ALA A 58 -2.49 -6.99 -7.55
N ASP A 59 -2.32 -5.67 -7.51
CA ASP A 59 -1.28 -4.97 -8.26
C ASP A 59 -0.16 -4.50 -7.35
N ILE A 60 1.06 -4.55 -7.87
CA ILE A 60 2.24 -3.93 -7.28
C ILE A 60 2.65 -2.79 -8.21
N LEU A 61 2.83 -1.60 -7.65
CA LEU A 61 3.37 -0.43 -8.34
C LEU A 61 4.77 -0.14 -7.83
N ASP A 62 5.76 -0.12 -8.72
CA ASP A 62 7.09 0.40 -8.40
C ASP A 62 7.04 1.93 -8.37
N ALA A 63 7.13 2.51 -7.18
CA ALA A 63 7.03 3.95 -6.96
C ALA A 63 8.32 4.53 -6.36
N ARG A 64 9.45 3.81 -6.46
CA ARG A 64 10.71 4.19 -5.81
C ARG A 64 11.30 5.47 -6.37
N GLU A 65 11.31 5.62 -7.69
CA GLU A 65 11.83 6.81 -8.37
C GLU A 65 10.96 8.04 -8.08
N GLU A 66 9.64 7.90 -8.25
CA GLU A 66 8.66 8.95 -7.91
C GLU A 66 8.75 9.37 -6.43
N PHE A 67 8.89 8.41 -5.52
CA PHE A 67 9.07 8.70 -4.10
C PHE A 67 10.33 9.54 -3.82
N ILE A 68 11.44 9.22 -4.49
CA ILE A 68 12.68 9.98 -4.32
C ILE A 68 12.54 11.39 -4.89
N ASP A 69 12.07 11.48 -6.14
CA ASP A 69 12.09 12.74 -6.90
C ASP A 69 11.04 13.74 -6.41
N GLU A 70 9.85 13.26 -6.04
CA GLU A 70 8.72 14.12 -5.68
C GLU A 70 8.52 14.30 -4.17
N TYR A 71 9.13 13.46 -3.32
CA TYR A 71 8.92 13.52 -1.86
C TYR A 71 10.23 13.68 -1.10
N VAL A 72 11.21 12.81 -1.31
CA VAL A 72 12.48 12.83 -0.55
C VAL A 72 13.33 14.06 -0.90
N TRP A 73 13.54 14.35 -2.19
CA TRP A 73 14.30 15.53 -2.60
C TRP A 73 13.69 16.85 -2.17
N PRO A 74 12.38 17.10 -2.35
CA PRO A 74 11.76 18.32 -1.86
C PRO A 74 11.86 18.47 -0.35
N ALA A 75 11.66 17.39 0.43
CA ALA A 75 11.80 17.43 1.89
C ALA A 75 13.24 17.76 2.32
N LEU A 76 14.24 17.19 1.66
CA LEU A 76 15.64 17.46 1.92
C LEU A 76 16.02 18.91 1.57
N GLN A 77 15.60 19.41 0.40
CA GLN A 77 15.87 20.77 -0.05
C GLN A 77 15.24 21.82 0.87
N ALA A 78 14.07 21.52 1.44
CA ALA A 78 13.42 22.38 2.43
C ALA A 78 14.06 22.31 3.83
N GLY A 79 14.99 21.38 4.06
CA GLY A 79 15.51 21.10 5.41
C GLY A 79 14.41 20.65 6.36
N ALA A 80 13.44 19.86 5.87
CA ALA A 80 12.25 19.51 6.62
C ALA A 80 12.57 18.66 7.86
N LEU A 81 12.34 19.23 9.05
CA LEU A 81 12.50 18.57 10.33
C LEU A 81 11.30 18.89 11.23
N TYR A 82 10.46 17.89 11.47
CA TYR A 82 9.40 17.97 12.45
C TYR A 82 10.01 18.02 13.86
N GLU A 83 9.59 19.03 14.64
CA GLU A 83 10.11 19.33 15.99
C GLU A 83 11.65 19.45 16.04
N GLY A 84 12.26 19.85 14.92
CA GLY A 84 13.71 20.02 14.80
C GLY A 84 14.52 18.72 14.80
N VAL A 85 13.87 17.56 14.77
CA VAL A 85 14.54 16.25 14.89
C VAL A 85 14.12 15.26 13.79
N TYR A 86 12.82 15.17 13.46
CA TYR A 86 12.30 14.07 12.66
C TYR A 86 12.12 14.44 11.17
N PRO A 87 12.74 13.71 10.22
CA PRO A 87 12.69 14.05 8.79
C PRO A 87 11.45 13.50 8.05
N LEU A 88 10.31 13.33 8.74
CA LEU A 88 9.01 12.96 8.14
C LEU A 88 8.97 11.61 7.36
N ALA A 89 9.85 10.66 7.69
CA ALA A 89 10.05 9.41 6.94
C ALA A 89 9.11 8.24 7.36
N THR A 90 7.81 8.47 7.54
CA THR A 90 6.87 7.41 8.00
C THR A 90 6.81 6.23 7.03
#